data_AF-M0EAF3-F1
#
_entry.id   AF-M0EAF3-F1
#
_cell.length_a   1.000
_cell.length_b   1.000
_cell.length_c   1.000
_cell.angle_alpha   90.00
_cell.angle_beta   90.00
_cell.angle_gamma   90.00
#
_symmetry.space_group_name_H-M   'P 1'
#
loop_
_entity.id
_entity.type
_entity.pdbx_description
1 polymer ?
#
loop_
_entity_poly.entity_id
_entity_poly.type
_entity_poly.pdbx_seq_one_letter_code
_entity_poly.pdbx_strand_id
1 'polypeptide(L)'
;MSDDRAQTVLDFVVGMSVFLVAVGFTFAFVPSLLEPYAVGEGATVIVAERGAARLAESSLAATGSTATLSHACTLAFFDGGDSPDTLGEGDCAWTANADDLHAELGVDDLRGLNLTVTQRGTVASLNATGDNVSMRAGPAPPSGTSVSAASRIVTLDDPEDPRGPEPYRLTLRVW
;
A
#
# COMPACT_ATOMS: atom_id res chain seq x y z
N MET A 1 -46.60 32.31 55.42
CA MET A 1 -46.04 31.28 54.52
C MET A 1 -45.75 31.97 53.21
N SER A 2 -44.50 32.05 52.80
CA SER A 2 -44.11 32.61 51.50
C SER A 2 -43.65 31.46 50.61
N ASP A 3 -44.58 30.95 49.80
CA ASP A 3 -44.30 30.50 48.43
C ASP A 3 -43.90 31.78 47.63
N ASP A 4 -43.04 31.81 46.62
CA ASP A 4 -42.61 30.80 45.67
C ASP A 4 -41.09 30.88 45.51
N ARG A 5 -40.45 29.72 45.54
CA ARG A 5 -39.02 29.56 45.25
C ARG A 5 -38.84 29.70 43.73
N ALA A 6 -38.72 30.93 43.24
CA ALA A 6 -38.24 31.16 41.88
C ALA A 6 -36.78 30.67 41.81
N GLN A 7 -36.61 29.41 41.41
CA GLN A 7 -35.32 28.79 41.09
C GLN A 7 -34.81 29.43 39.78
N THR A 8 -34.33 30.65 39.97
CA THR A 8 -33.36 31.47 39.23
C THR A 8 -33.15 31.11 37.75
N VAL A 9 -33.69 31.97 36.89
CA VAL A 9 -33.37 32.06 35.43
C VAL A 9 -31.86 31.97 35.15
N LEU A 10 -31.02 32.42 36.08
CA LEU A 10 -29.57 32.26 36.02
C LEU A 10 -29.09 30.79 35.98
N ASP A 11 -29.67 29.90 36.77
CA ASP A 11 -29.30 28.48 36.76
C ASP A 11 -29.70 27.81 35.43
N PHE A 12 -30.83 28.25 34.85
CA PHE A 12 -31.24 27.82 33.52
C PHE A 12 -30.26 28.29 32.44
N VAL A 13 -29.85 29.57 32.47
CA VAL A 13 -28.89 30.12 31.50
C VAL A 13 -27.53 29.41 31.61
N VAL A 14 -27.05 29.19 32.84
CA VAL A 14 -25.78 28.48 33.07
C VAL A 14 -25.89 27.03 32.57
N GLY A 15 -26.96 26.32 32.93
CA GLY A 15 -27.19 24.95 32.48
C GLY A 15 -27.27 24.83 30.96
N MET A 16 -28.03 25.71 30.31
CA MET A 16 -28.15 25.75 28.85
C MET A 16 -26.82 26.08 28.17
N SER A 17 -26.03 27.00 28.74
CA SER A 17 -24.71 27.36 28.20
C SER A 17 -23.74 26.19 28.26
N VAL A 18 -23.65 25.50 29.40
CA VAL A 18 -22.80 24.31 29.57
C VAL A 18 -23.26 23.19 28.64
N PHE A 19 -24.57 22.97 28.52
CA PHE A 19 -25.14 21.98 27.61
C PHE A 19 -24.76 22.25 26.16
N LEU A 20 -24.94 23.48 25.68
CA LEU A 20 -24.62 23.84 24.29
C LEU A 20 -23.12 23.72 24.00
N VAL A 21 -22.26 24.11 24.95
CA VAL A 21 -20.80 23.92 24.83
C VAL A 21 -20.46 22.43 24.74
N ALA A 22 -21.04 21.59 25.58
CA ALA A 22 -20.80 20.14 25.57
C ALA A 22 -21.27 19.48 24.26
N VAL A 23 -22.44 19.87 23.75
CA VAL A 23 -22.97 19.37 22.46
C VAL A 23 -22.11 19.86 21.30
N GLY A 24 -21.71 21.13 21.29
CA GLY A 24 -20.80 21.68 20.29
C GLY A 24 -19.45 20.95 20.27
N PHE A 25 -18.89 20.66 21.45
CA PHE A 25 -17.68 19.85 21.58
C PHE A 25 -17.89 18.43 21.04
N THR A 26 -19.03 17.81 21.33
CA THR A 26 -19.35 16.46 20.82
C THR A 26 -19.33 16.44 19.29
N PHE A 27 -20.00 17.38 18.62
CA PHE A 27 -19.99 17.45 17.15
C PHE A 27 -18.64 17.84 16.56
N ALA A 28 -17.82 18.61 17.27
CA ALA A 28 -16.49 19.00 16.81
C ALA A 28 -15.43 17.89 16.98
N PHE A 29 -15.53 17.06 18.03
CA PHE A 29 -14.46 16.12 18.41
C PHE A 29 -14.82 14.65 18.23
N VAL A 30 -16.10 14.24 18.30
CA VAL A 30 -16.47 12.82 18.10
C VAL A 30 -16.16 12.32 16.67
N PRO A 31 -16.39 13.10 15.59
CA PRO A 31 -16.08 12.62 14.24
C PRO A 31 -14.62 12.22 14.04
N SER A 32 -13.66 12.97 14.61
CA SER A 32 -12.22 12.66 14.47
C SER A 32 -11.80 11.41 15.27
N LEU A 33 -12.51 11.08 16.35
CA LEU A 33 -12.30 9.81 17.06
C LEU A 33 -12.80 8.60 16.27
N LEU A 34 -13.75 8.82 15.35
CA LEU A 34 -14.35 7.78 14.52
C LEU A 34 -13.70 7.66 13.14
N GLU A 35 -12.90 8.65 12.73
CA GLU A 35 -12.17 8.69 11.46
C GLU A 35 -11.32 7.43 11.19
N PRO A 36 -10.60 6.84 12.17
CA PRO A 36 -9.87 5.58 11.96
C PRO A 36 -10.75 4.37 11.65
N TYR A 37 -12.05 4.46 11.94
CA TYR A 37 -13.04 3.41 11.69
C TYR A 37 -13.94 3.73 10.48
N ALA A 38 -13.72 4.88 9.83
CA ALA A 38 -14.43 5.21 8.60
C ALA A 38 -14.07 4.18 7.53
N VAL A 39 -15.10 3.53 7.01
CA VAL A 39 -15.00 2.40 6.07
C VAL A 39 -14.31 2.87 4.79
N GLY A 40 -13.07 2.42 4.56
CA GLY A 40 -12.33 2.68 3.32
C GLY A 40 -10.82 2.74 3.50
N GLU A 41 -10.34 3.43 4.54
CA GLU A 41 -8.91 3.66 4.74
C GLU A 41 -8.17 2.41 5.24
N GLY A 42 -8.82 1.59 6.07
CA GLY A 42 -8.25 0.30 6.47
C GLY A 42 -8.11 -0.71 5.33
N ALA A 43 -9.00 -0.64 4.32
CA ALA A 43 -8.97 -1.60 3.21
C ALA A 43 -7.75 -1.36 2.30
N THR A 44 -7.42 -0.11 1.98
CA THR A 44 -6.24 0.22 1.16
C THR A 44 -4.94 -0.10 1.88
N VAL A 45 -4.87 0.06 3.20
CA VAL A 45 -3.72 -0.37 4.02
C VAL A 45 -3.55 -1.89 3.97
N ILE A 46 -4.65 -2.65 4.12
CA ILE A 46 -4.59 -4.13 4.04
C ILE A 46 -4.14 -4.59 2.64
N VAL A 47 -4.67 -3.98 1.57
CA VAL A 47 -4.26 -4.30 0.20
C VAL A 47 -2.78 -3.98 -0.02
N ALA A 48 -2.30 -2.83 0.46
CA ALA A 48 -0.89 -2.48 0.37
C ALA A 48 -0.01 -3.51 1.09
N GLU A 49 -0.32 -3.84 2.34
CA GLU A 49 0.48 -4.79 3.14
C GLU A 49 0.46 -6.21 2.59
N ARG A 50 -0.73 -6.73 2.27
CA ARG A 50 -0.89 -8.09 1.73
C ARG A 50 -0.34 -8.20 0.31
N GLY A 51 -0.53 -7.16 -0.52
CA GLY A 51 0.02 -7.12 -1.86
C GLY A 51 1.55 -7.04 -1.87
N ALA A 52 2.14 -6.17 -1.04
CA ALA A 52 3.60 -6.08 -0.93
C ALA A 52 4.22 -7.38 -0.39
N ALA A 53 3.57 -8.02 0.59
CA ALA A 53 3.99 -9.34 1.08
C ALA A 53 3.89 -10.40 -0.01
N ARG A 54 2.74 -10.50 -0.70
CA ARG A 54 2.55 -11.44 -1.80
C ARG A 54 3.62 -11.30 -2.88
N LEU A 55 3.88 -10.07 -3.32
CA LEU A 55 4.88 -9.80 -4.35
C LEU A 55 6.29 -10.24 -3.90
N ALA A 56 6.68 -9.91 -2.67
CA ALA A 56 8.02 -10.18 -2.17
C ALA A 56 8.25 -11.64 -1.75
N GLU A 57 7.23 -12.28 -1.18
CA GLU A 57 7.34 -13.59 -0.52
C GLU A 57 6.82 -14.75 -1.40
N SER A 58 6.09 -14.44 -2.47
CA SER A 58 5.50 -15.44 -3.38
C SER A 58 5.78 -15.10 -4.84
N SER A 59 5.11 -14.07 -5.39
CA SER A 59 5.06 -13.82 -6.83
C SER A 59 6.46 -13.69 -7.45
N LEU A 60 7.34 -12.91 -6.82
CA LEU A 60 8.69 -12.65 -7.31
C LEU A 60 9.77 -13.40 -6.54
N ALA A 61 9.40 -14.25 -5.58
CA ALA A 61 10.34 -14.90 -4.68
C ALA A 61 11.21 -15.95 -5.41
N ALA A 62 12.48 -16.02 -5.03
CA ALA A 62 13.35 -17.12 -5.40
C ALA A 62 12.95 -18.40 -4.64
N THR A 63 13.11 -19.56 -5.28
CA THR A 63 12.74 -20.86 -4.68
C THR A 63 13.39 -21.05 -3.31
N GLY A 64 12.57 -21.23 -2.28
CA GLY A 64 13.03 -21.49 -0.91
C GLY A 64 13.47 -20.25 -0.11
N SER A 65 13.27 -19.03 -0.63
CA SER A 65 13.47 -17.77 0.11
C SER A 65 12.19 -16.95 0.19
N THR A 66 12.02 -16.19 1.27
CA THR A 66 10.88 -15.27 1.48
C THR A 66 11.27 -13.80 1.40
N ALA A 67 12.56 -13.49 1.27
CA ALA A 67 13.07 -12.11 1.22
C ALA A 67 14.08 -11.90 0.08
N THR A 68 14.18 -12.86 -0.83
CA THR A 68 15.05 -12.81 -2.00
C THR A 68 14.20 -12.99 -3.23
N LEU A 69 14.30 -12.04 -4.15
CA LEU A 69 13.61 -12.08 -5.42
C LEU A 69 14.44 -12.86 -6.43
N SER A 70 13.77 -13.67 -7.26
CA SER A 70 14.40 -14.31 -8.42
C SER A 70 14.68 -13.25 -9.49
N HIS A 71 15.91 -13.17 -9.97
CA HIS A 71 16.27 -12.19 -11.01
C HIS A 71 15.46 -12.43 -12.29
N ALA A 72 15.41 -13.66 -12.80
CA ALA A 72 14.69 -14.00 -14.03
C ALA A 72 13.19 -13.71 -13.91
N CYS A 73 12.54 -14.15 -12.81
CA CYS A 73 11.11 -13.91 -12.61
C CYS A 73 10.78 -12.43 -12.42
N THR A 74 11.65 -11.67 -11.76
CA THR A 74 11.45 -10.23 -11.55
C THR A 74 11.63 -9.46 -12.87
N LEU A 75 12.63 -9.81 -13.67
CA LEU A 75 12.85 -9.24 -15.00
C LEU A 75 11.63 -9.50 -15.88
N ALA A 76 11.23 -10.76 -16.03
CA ALA A 76 10.09 -11.15 -16.86
C ALA A 76 8.78 -10.47 -16.43
N PHE A 77 8.54 -10.36 -15.12
CA PHE A 77 7.36 -9.68 -14.58
C PHE A 77 7.30 -8.20 -15.00
N PHE A 78 8.42 -7.46 -14.93
CA PHE A 78 8.46 -6.04 -15.29
C PHE A 78 8.64 -5.76 -16.78
N ASP A 79 9.17 -6.72 -17.55
CA ASP A 79 9.32 -6.60 -19.02
C ASP A 79 7.99 -6.83 -19.77
N GLY A 80 6.92 -7.20 -19.04
CA GLY A 80 5.63 -7.51 -19.64
C GLY A 80 5.61 -8.88 -20.34
N GLY A 81 6.49 -9.80 -19.94
CA GLY A 81 6.54 -11.15 -20.50
C GLY A 81 5.23 -11.92 -20.30
N ASP A 82 4.96 -12.87 -21.21
CA ASP A 82 3.87 -13.84 -21.06
C ASP A 82 4.10 -14.73 -19.82
N SER A 83 3.06 -15.45 -19.37
CA SER A 83 3.08 -16.21 -18.11
C SER A 83 4.34 -17.09 -17.96
N PRO A 84 4.75 -17.41 -16.72
CA PRO A 84 5.97 -18.17 -16.44
C PRO A 84 6.05 -19.52 -17.17
N ASP A 85 4.90 -20.08 -17.53
CA ASP A 85 4.76 -21.30 -18.32
C ASP A 85 5.43 -21.21 -19.71
N THR A 86 5.61 -19.99 -20.23
CA THR A 86 6.14 -19.73 -21.59
C THR A 86 7.65 -19.52 -21.62
N LEU A 87 8.27 -19.17 -20.49
CA LEU A 87 9.68 -18.73 -20.44
C LEU A 87 10.68 -19.87 -20.23
N GLY A 88 10.23 -21.05 -19.78
CA GLY A 88 11.14 -22.17 -19.48
C GLY A 88 12.14 -21.88 -18.34
N GLU A 89 12.05 -20.69 -17.75
CA GLU A 89 12.72 -20.22 -16.54
C GLU A 89 11.81 -20.56 -15.37
N GLY A 90 12.28 -21.45 -14.49
CA GLY A 90 11.44 -22.27 -13.62
C GLY A 90 10.38 -21.51 -12.80
N ASP A 91 9.19 -22.12 -12.71
CA ASP A 91 8.15 -21.93 -11.70
C ASP A 91 8.05 -20.52 -11.08
N CYS A 92 8.03 -19.45 -11.87
CA CYS A 92 7.65 -18.15 -11.29
C CYS A 92 6.19 -18.24 -10.82
N ALA A 93 5.92 -17.74 -9.62
CA ALA A 93 4.61 -17.97 -8.98
C ALA A 93 3.56 -16.90 -9.33
N TRP A 94 3.93 -15.88 -10.11
CA TRP A 94 3.00 -14.86 -10.59
C TRP A 94 2.13 -15.40 -11.72
N THR A 95 0.88 -14.93 -11.77
CA THR A 95 -0.14 -15.35 -12.75
C THR A 95 -0.46 -14.25 -13.76
N ALA A 96 -0.16 -13.00 -13.41
CA ALA A 96 -0.19 -11.85 -14.31
C ALA A 96 1.07 -11.00 -14.06
N ASN A 97 1.50 -10.26 -15.08
CA ASN A 97 2.73 -9.48 -15.05
C ASN A 97 2.48 -8.04 -14.55
N ALA A 98 3.50 -7.17 -14.64
CA ALA A 98 3.42 -5.78 -14.19
C ALA A 98 2.37 -4.93 -14.92
N ASP A 99 2.01 -5.27 -16.16
CA ASP A 99 1.02 -4.53 -16.94
C ASP A 99 -0.41 -4.79 -16.45
N ASP A 100 -0.65 -5.93 -15.82
CA ASP A 100 -1.91 -6.31 -15.19
C ASP A 100 -1.72 -6.63 -13.69
N LEU A 101 -1.17 -5.65 -12.97
CA LEU A 101 -0.92 -5.74 -11.53
C LEU A 101 -2.20 -5.97 -10.72
N HIS A 102 -3.35 -5.52 -11.22
CA HIS A 102 -4.66 -5.73 -10.62
C HIS A 102 -5.06 -7.20 -10.65
N ALA A 103 -4.95 -7.85 -11.81
CA ALA A 103 -5.17 -9.29 -11.90
C ALA A 103 -4.16 -10.07 -11.06
N GLU A 104 -2.88 -9.68 -11.07
CA GLU A 104 -1.88 -10.34 -10.23
C GLU A 104 -2.30 -10.23 -8.77
N LEU A 105 -2.64 -9.06 -8.24
CA LEU A 105 -2.98 -8.92 -6.82
C LEU A 105 -4.41 -9.34 -6.46
N GLY A 106 -5.28 -9.60 -7.44
CA GLY A 106 -6.71 -9.86 -7.23
C GLY A 106 -7.45 -8.65 -6.66
N VAL A 107 -7.06 -7.45 -7.09
CA VAL A 107 -7.61 -6.17 -6.63
C VAL A 107 -8.46 -5.57 -7.74
N ASP A 108 -9.61 -5.01 -7.38
CA ASP A 108 -10.53 -4.36 -8.31
C ASP A 108 -9.94 -3.08 -8.93
N ASP A 109 -10.22 -2.85 -10.22
CA ASP A 109 -9.69 -1.74 -11.04
C ASP A 109 -10.10 -0.35 -10.55
N LEU A 110 -11.09 -0.24 -9.65
CA LEU A 110 -11.47 1.03 -9.03
C LEU A 110 -10.39 1.58 -8.08
N ARG A 111 -9.40 0.77 -7.70
CA ARG A 111 -8.24 1.20 -6.89
C ARG A 111 -7.05 1.51 -7.77
N GLY A 112 -6.32 2.55 -7.42
CA GLY A 112 -5.02 2.80 -8.04
C GLY A 112 -3.94 1.98 -7.38
N LEU A 113 -3.07 1.36 -8.19
CA LEU A 113 -1.91 0.59 -7.74
C LEU A 113 -0.63 1.18 -8.35
N ASN A 114 0.41 1.30 -7.53
CA ASN A 114 1.75 1.65 -7.99
C ASN A 114 2.78 0.78 -7.27
N LEU A 115 3.50 -0.02 -8.03
CA LEU A 115 4.62 -0.82 -7.56
C LEU A 115 5.93 -0.18 -8.00
N THR A 116 6.87 -0.05 -7.07
CA THR A 116 8.23 0.39 -7.38
C THR A 116 9.24 -0.41 -6.59
N VAL A 117 10.29 -0.89 -7.23
CA VAL A 117 11.49 -1.41 -6.55
C VAL A 117 12.58 -0.35 -6.65
N THR A 118 13.07 0.08 -5.49
CA THR A 118 14.08 1.13 -5.41
C THR A 118 15.36 0.63 -4.79
N GLN A 119 16.48 1.17 -5.27
CA GLN A 119 17.79 0.98 -4.68
C GLN A 119 18.40 2.36 -4.42
N ARG A 120 18.89 2.57 -3.19
CA ARG A 120 19.50 3.85 -2.76
C ARG A 120 18.62 5.09 -3.07
N GLY A 121 17.29 4.91 -3.05
CA GLY A 121 16.30 5.98 -3.28
C GLY A 121 15.87 6.19 -4.73
N THR A 122 16.46 5.48 -5.69
CA THR A 122 16.11 5.57 -7.12
C THR A 122 15.40 4.30 -7.56
N VAL A 123 14.46 4.37 -8.50
CA VAL A 123 13.88 3.17 -9.11
C VAL A 123 14.98 2.39 -9.81
N ALA A 124 15.15 1.12 -9.42
CA ALA A 124 16.17 0.27 -10.00
C ALA A 124 15.69 -0.31 -11.34
N SER A 125 16.64 -0.72 -12.16
CA SER A 125 16.38 -1.32 -13.48
C SER A 125 17.20 -2.59 -13.60
N LEU A 126 16.67 -3.56 -14.34
CA LEU A 126 17.34 -4.81 -14.68
C LEU A 126 17.73 -4.78 -16.16
N ASN A 127 18.85 -5.39 -16.51
CA ASN A 127 19.29 -5.48 -17.90
C ASN A 127 18.53 -6.63 -18.57
N ALA A 128 17.68 -6.31 -19.54
CA ALA A 128 17.16 -7.30 -20.48
C ALA A 128 18.07 -7.36 -21.71
N THR A 129 17.86 -8.34 -22.57
CA THR A 129 18.69 -8.52 -23.77
C THR A 129 18.43 -7.39 -24.77
N GLY A 130 19.20 -6.30 -24.65
CA GLY A 130 19.14 -5.15 -25.55
C GLY A 130 18.46 -3.89 -25.00
N ASP A 131 17.84 -3.94 -23.83
CA ASP A 131 17.21 -2.78 -23.17
C ASP A 131 17.20 -2.91 -21.64
N ASN A 132 17.00 -1.78 -20.95
CA ASN A 132 16.88 -1.74 -19.49
C ASN A 132 15.41 -1.70 -19.06
N VAL A 133 15.00 -2.68 -18.27
CA VAL A 133 13.64 -2.80 -17.73
C VAL A 133 13.58 -2.07 -16.39
N SER A 134 12.78 -1.00 -16.32
CA SER A 134 12.57 -0.28 -15.06
C SER A 134 11.63 -1.07 -14.15
N MET A 135 12.01 -1.28 -12.89
CA MET A 135 11.18 -2.01 -11.92
C MET A 135 10.08 -1.09 -11.33
N ARG A 136 9.14 -0.70 -12.19
CA ARG A 136 7.96 0.09 -11.87
C ARG A 136 6.75 -0.47 -12.60
N ALA A 137 5.63 -0.57 -11.89
CA ALA A 137 4.34 -0.94 -12.47
C ALA A 137 3.24 0.03 -12.00
N GLY A 138 2.27 0.27 -12.88
CA GLY A 138 1.12 1.13 -12.62
C GLY A 138 1.42 2.65 -12.63
N PRO A 139 0.36 3.48 -12.67
CA PRO A 139 0.49 4.94 -12.72
C PRO A 139 1.08 5.51 -11.42
N ALA A 140 1.62 6.72 -11.48
CA ALA A 140 2.00 7.45 -10.26
C ALA A 140 0.74 7.87 -9.47
N PRO A 141 0.77 7.85 -8.13
CA PRO A 141 -0.36 8.33 -7.33
C PRO A 141 -0.71 9.80 -7.67
N PRO A 142 -1.99 10.13 -7.88
CA PRO A 142 -2.43 11.51 -8.09
C PRO A 142 -2.10 12.41 -6.90
N SER A 143 -1.84 13.69 -7.16
CA SER A 143 -1.71 14.68 -6.11
C SER A 143 -3.05 14.93 -5.42
N GLY A 144 -3.08 14.88 -4.08
CA GLY A 144 -4.27 15.23 -3.29
C GLY A 144 -5.18 14.05 -2.91
N THR A 145 -4.80 12.82 -3.20
CA THR A 145 -5.49 11.60 -2.72
C THR A 145 -4.76 11.02 -1.51
N SER A 146 -5.50 10.40 -0.58
CA SER A 146 -4.89 9.60 0.50
C SER A 146 -4.26 8.35 -0.09
N VAL A 147 -2.99 8.10 0.21
CA VAL A 147 -2.24 6.96 -0.32
C VAL A 147 -1.78 6.09 0.85
N SER A 148 -2.20 4.82 0.81
CA SER A 148 -1.66 3.78 1.68
C SER A 148 -0.44 3.16 1.00
N ALA A 149 0.63 2.90 1.76
CA ALA A 149 1.84 2.29 1.22
C ALA A 149 2.42 1.26 2.18
N ALA A 150 2.93 0.17 1.61
CA ALA A 150 3.69 -0.84 2.33
C ALA A 150 5.01 -1.10 1.61
N SER A 151 6.06 -1.35 2.39
CA SER A 151 7.39 -1.68 1.84
C SER A 151 7.92 -2.99 2.38
N ARG A 152 8.74 -3.67 1.57
CA ARG A 152 9.56 -4.83 1.96
C ARG A 152 11.00 -4.57 1.58
N ILE A 153 11.92 -4.91 2.48
CA ILE A 153 13.35 -4.95 2.16
C ILE A 153 13.63 -6.34 1.64
N VAL A 154 14.14 -6.41 0.42
CA VAL A 154 14.39 -7.66 -0.30
C VAL A 154 15.78 -7.63 -0.90
N THR A 155 16.35 -8.79 -1.19
CA THR A 155 17.55 -8.91 -2.04
C THR A 155 17.15 -9.42 -3.40
N LEU A 156 18.00 -9.22 -4.42
CA LEU A 156 17.83 -9.83 -5.73
C LEU A 156 18.89 -10.92 -5.91
N ASP A 157 18.48 -12.12 -6.30
CA ASP A 157 19.39 -13.22 -6.62
C ASP A 157 19.87 -13.08 -8.07
N ASP A 158 20.79 -12.15 -8.29
CA ASP A 158 21.40 -11.89 -9.59
C ASP A 158 22.68 -12.73 -9.73
N PRO A 159 22.69 -13.77 -10.59
CA PRO A 159 23.87 -14.61 -10.78
C PRO A 159 25.03 -13.86 -11.47
N GLU A 160 24.75 -12.74 -12.14
CA GLU A 160 25.75 -11.94 -12.83
C GLU A 160 26.39 -10.88 -11.94
N ASP A 161 25.84 -10.60 -10.75
CA ASP A 161 26.40 -9.60 -9.83
C ASP A 161 27.53 -10.18 -8.96
N PRO A 162 28.81 -9.84 -9.22
CA PRO A 162 29.93 -10.32 -8.42
C PRO A 162 30.00 -9.69 -7.01
N ARG A 163 29.18 -8.68 -6.71
CA ARG A 163 29.18 -7.95 -5.43
C ARG A 163 28.37 -8.65 -4.33
N GLY A 164 27.63 -9.70 -4.69
CA GLY A 164 26.71 -10.39 -3.80
C GLY A 164 25.38 -9.65 -3.62
N PRO A 165 24.44 -10.21 -2.83
CA PRO A 165 23.07 -9.71 -2.78
C PRO A 165 22.98 -8.30 -2.16
N GLU A 166 22.64 -7.30 -2.96
CA GLU A 166 22.37 -5.93 -2.49
C GLU A 166 20.90 -5.79 -2.04
N PRO A 167 20.61 -4.97 -1.00
CA PRO A 167 19.25 -4.73 -0.55
C PRO A 167 18.52 -3.72 -1.45
N TYR A 168 17.28 -4.07 -1.80
CA TYR A 168 16.31 -3.25 -2.50
C TYR A 168 15.10 -3.01 -1.59
N ARG A 169 14.36 -1.94 -1.88
CA ARG A 169 13.07 -1.64 -1.25
C ARG A 169 11.96 -1.76 -2.28
N LEU A 170 11.19 -2.83 -2.17
CA LEU A 170 9.91 -3.00 -2.88
C LEU A 170 8.86 -2.18 -2.14
N THR A 171 8.11 -1.34 -2.85
CA THR A 171 7.04 -0.52 -2.28
C THR A 171 5.80 -0.62 -3.15
N LEU A 172 4.69 -1.02 -2.54
CA LEU A 172 3.36 -0.99 -3.15
C LEU A 172 2.58 0.17 -2.55
N ARG A 173 2.01 1.02 -3.40
CA ARG A 173 1.12 2.13 -3.04
C ARG A 173 -0.27 1.86 -3.58
N VAL A 174 -1.28 2.18 -2.79
CA VAL A 174 -2.70 1.93 -3.06
C VAL A 174 -3.50 3.19 -2.71
N TRP A 175 -4.43 3.57 -3.57
CA TRP A 175 -5.35 4.68 -3.35
C TRP A 175 -6.75 4.42 -3.94
#